data_AF-A0A3N2AS74-F1
#
_entry.id   AF-A0A3N2AS74-F1
#
_cell.length_a   1.000
_cell.length_b   1.000
_cell.length_c   1.000
_cell.angle_alpha   90.00
_cell.angle_beta   90.00
_cell.angle_gamma   90.00
#
_symmetry.space_group_name_H-M   'P 1'
#
loop_
_entity.id
_entity.type
_entity.pdbx_description
1 polymer ?
#
loop_
_entity_poly.entity_id
_entity_poly.type
_entity_poly.pdbx_seq_one_letter_code
_entity_poly.pdbx_strand_id
1 'polypeptide(L)'
;MHPNPPERGHDDAALVTAAWVAILAPLVAIALKLPTGGWLLVGMVFSFPIWLIGYAAVVVPAAVGMLRRRGSLRGPGHRTRAIIWSWLTSIGVLIVGLTVVDGGDTSESVASTLGLMLGSTGTDSPVNDVSAVIAMVAAIPWLGGLLALLVEWMVSLARRRAEAPRVAPPVVGRQ
;
A
#
# COMPACT_ATOMS: atom_id res chain seq x y z
N MET A 1 35.73 -20.65 -8.40
CA MET A 1 34.57 -20.46 -7.50
C MET A 1 33.44 -19.89 -8.36
N HIS A 2 32.55 -20.74 -8.87
CA HIS A 2 31.43 -20.30 -9.70
C HIS A 2 30.38 -19.68 -8.76
N PRO A 3 29.96 -18.41 -8.94
CA PRO A 3 28.86 -17.87 -8.16
C PRO A 3 27.61 -18.70 -8.45
N ASN A 4 26.99 -19.24 -7.40
CA ASN A 4 25.73 -19.96 -7.53
C ASN A 4 24.71 -19.06 -8.24
N PRO A 5 23.96 -19.56 -9.24
CA PRO A 5 22.91 -18.79 -9.86
C PRO A 5 21.87 -18.41 -8.78
N PRO A 6 21.34 -17.18 -8.79
CA PRO A 6 20.37 -16.73 -7.79
C PRO A 6 19.15 -17.65 -7.78
N GLU A 7 18.67 -18.01 -6.59
CA GLU A 7 17.49 -18.85 -6.37
C GLU A 7 16.21 -18.14 -6.84
N ARG A 8 15.95 -18.18 -8.14
CA ARG A 8 14.81 -17.48 -8.78
C ARG A 8 13.45 -17.82 -8.15
N GLY A 9 13.30 -19.03 -7.59
CA GLY A 9 12.05 -19.52 -7.00
C GLY A 9 11.64 -18.84 -5.70
N HIS A 10 12.59 -18.61 -4.77
CA HIS A 10 12.28 -18.03 -3.46
C HIS A 10 11.86 -16.56 -3.60
N ASP A 11 12.59 -15.81 -4.43
CA ASP A 11 12.28 -14.41 -4.65
C ASP A 11 10.94 -14.22 -5.38
N ASP A 12 10.52 -15.18 -6.23
CA ASP A 12 9.26 -15.12 -6.98
C ASP A 12 8.07 -15.25 -6.04
N ALA A 13 8.16 -16.17 -5.07
CA ALA A 13 7.18 -16.28 -3.99
C ALA A 13 7.14 -15.00 -3.15
N ALA A 14 8.28 -14.47 -2.73
CA ALA A 14 8.35 -13.24 -1.92
C ALA A 14 7.70 -12.03 -2.63
N LEU A 15 7.93 -11.87 -3.93
CA LEU A 15 7.32 -10.80 -4.73
C LEU A 15 5.81 -10.96 -4.87
N VAL A 16 5.33 -12.18 -5.09
CA VAL A 16 3.89 -12.47 -5.18
C VAL A 16 3.21 -12.20 -3.84
N THR A 17 3.81 -12.63 -2.73
CA THR A 17 3.33 -12.35 -1.38
C THR A 17 3.27 -10.84 -1.14
N ALA A 18 4.33 -10.10 -1.44
CA ALA A 18 4.35 -8.65 -1.29
C ALA A 18 3.22 -7.95 -2.08
N ALA A 19 2.95 -8.40 -3.31
CA ALA A 19 1.86 -7.87 -4.12
C ALA A 19 0.48 -8.10 -3.50
N TRP A 20 0.23 -9.30 -2.98
CA TRP A 20 -1.03 -9.62 -2.30
C TRP A 20 -1.18 -8.86 -0.99
N VAL A 21 -0.10 -8.75 -0.20
CA VAL A 21 -0.09 -8.01 1.06
C VAL A 21 -0.39 -6.53 0.82
N ALA A 22 0.22 -5.91 -0.20
CA ALA A 22 -0.08 -4.52 -0.59
C ALA A 22 -1.56 -4.32 -0.96
N ILE A 23 -2.20 -5.33 -1.55
CA ILE A 23 -3.64 -5.28 -1.85
C ILE A 23 -4.46 -5.44 -0.57
N LEU A 24 -4.22 -6.48 0.20
CA LEU A 24 -5.09 -6.88 1.31
C LEU A 24 -4.94 -6.00 2.54
N ALA A 25 -3.75 -5.48 2.83
CA ALA A 25 -3.48 -4.75 4.07
C ALA A 25 -4.38 -3.51 4.27
N PRO A 26 -4.60 -2.63 3.27
CA PRO A 26 -5.56 -1.53 3.42
C PRO A 26 -7.00 -1.99 3.68
N LEU A 27 -7.44 -3.10 3.06
CA LEU A 27 -8.78 -3.65 3.28
C LEU A 27 -8.92 -4.16 4.71
N VAL A 28 -7.88 -4.82 5.22
CA VAL A 28 -7.82 -5.28 6.61
C VAL A 28 -7.77 -4.08 7.57
N ALA A 29 -7.02 -3.02 7.24
CA ALA A 29 -6.96 -1.81 8.06
C ALA A 29 -8.34 -1.14 8.20
N ILE A 30 -9.11 -1.08 7.11
CA ILE A 30 -10.50 -0.61 7.13
C ILE A 30 -11.36 -1.53 8.01
N ALA A 31 -11.26 -2.86 7.82
CA ALA A 31 -12.02 -3.83 8.61
C ALA A 31 -11.71 -3.73 10.12
N LEU A 32 -10.45 -3.48 10.49
CA LEU A 32 -10.02 -3.24 11.87
C LEU A 32 -10.58 -1.93 12.44
N LYS A 33 -10.91 -0.96 11.59
CA LYS A 33 -11.45 0.34 12.00
C LYS A 33 -12.98 0.34 12.11
N LEU A 34 -13.68 -0.56 11.43
CA LEU A 34 -15.15 -0.66 11.49
C LEU A 34 -15.74 -0.73 12.93
N PRO A 35 -15.11 -1.41 13.92
CA PRO A 35 -15.63 -1.47 15.28
C PRO A 35 -15.53 -0.15 16.05
N THR A 36 -14.56 0.71 15.72
CA THR A 36 -14.48 2.07 16.26
C THR A 36 -15.33 2.98 15.38
N GLY A 37 -16.61 3.13 15.73
CA GLY A 37 -17.48 4.13 15.10
C GLY A 37 -17.09 5.54 15.54
N GLY A 38 -17.25 6.52 14.65
CA GLY A 38 -16.99 7.95 14.91
C GLY A 38 -17.00 8.77 13.62
N TRP A 39 -16.63 10.06 13.70
CA TRP A 39 -16.68 10.94 12.52
C TRP A 39 -15.68 10.54 11.43
N LEU A 40 -14.60 9.86 11.78
CA LEU A 40 -13.63 9.32 10.83
C LEU A 40 -14.25 8.19 10.02
N LEU A 41 -15.04 7.30 10.64
CA LEU A 41 -15.81 6.29 9.91
C LEU A 41 -16.83 6.93 8.97
N VAL A 42 -17.55 7.96 9.43
CA VAL A 42 -18.51 8.71 8.61
C VAL A 42 -17.81 9.34 7.41
N GLY A 43 -16.72 10.07 7.65
CA GLY A 43 -15.89 10.66 6.62
C GLY A 43 -15.34 9.62 5.65
N MET A 44 -14.88 8.48 6.15
CA MET A 44 -14.43 7.34 5.33
C MET A 44 -15.55 6.84 4.43
N VAL A 45 -16.78 6.66 4.91
CA VAL A 45 -17.90 6.17 4.08
C VAL A 45 -18.24 7.14 2.94
N PHE A 46 -18.31 8.44 3.22
CA PHE A 46 -18.62 9.43 2.19
C PHE A 46 -17.48 9.65 1.20
N SER A 47 -16.23 9.58 1.66
CA SER A 47 -15.04 9.69 0.81
C SER A 47 -14.62 8.34 0.19
N PHE A 48 -15.23 7.23 0.62
CA PHE A 48 -14.86 5.85 0.24
C PHE A 48 -14.75 5.66 -1.27
N PRO A 49 -15.69 6.15 -2.11
CA PRO A 49 -15.57 5.98 -3.56
C PRO A 49 -14.29 6.62 -4.11
N ILE A 50 -13.91 7.79 -3.60
CA ILE A 50 -12.72 8.52 -4.03
C ILE A 50 -11.46 7.77 -3.60
N TRP A 51 -11.41 7.33 -2.34
CA TRP A 51 -10.28 6.55 -1.81
C TRP A 51 -10.13 5.21 -2.52
N LEU A 52 -11.24 4.53 -2.81
CA LEU A 52 -11.24 3.26 -3.52
C LEU A 52 -10.73 3.42 -4.95
N ILE A 53 -11.13 4.49 -5.65
CA ILE A 53 -10.62 4.80 -6.99
C ILE A 53 -9.12 5.13 -6.93
N GLY A 54 -8.69 5.96 -5.99
CA GLY A 54 -7.28 6.31 -5.81
C GLY A 54 -6.42 5.07 -5.50
N TYR A 55 -6.92 4.22 -4.60
CA TYR A 55 -6.31 2.94 -4.27
C TYR A 55 -6.23 2.00 -5.48
N ALA A 56 -7.33 1.84 -6.21
CA ALA A 56 -7.39 1.02 -7.42
C ALA A 56 -6.50 1.58 -8.54
N ALA A 57 -6.28 2.88 -8.60
CA ALA A 57 -5.41 3.51 -9.58
C ALA A 57 -3.91 3.36 -9.26
N VAL A 58 -3.55 3.13 -8.00
CA VAL A 58 -2.15 3.10 -7.54
C VAL A 58 -1.69 1.68 -7.17
N VAL A 59 -2.42 1.03 -6.26
CA VAL A 59 -2.01 -0.26 -5.68
C VAL A 59 -2.22 -1.39 -6.66
N VAL A 60 -3.35 -1.41 -7.39
CA VAL A 60 -3.65 -2.49 -8.34
C VAL A 60 -2.66 -2.51 -9.51
N PRO A 61 -2.31 -1.39 -10.17
CA PRO A 61 -1.33 -1.41 -11.25
C PRO A 61 0.09 -1.76 -10.80
N ALA A 62 0.50 -1.30 -9.60
CA ALA A 62 1.76 -1.69 -9.00
C ALA A 62 1.78 -3.20 -8.70
N ALA A 63 0.76 -3.74 -8.05
CA ALA A 63 0.64 -5.17 -7.77
C ALA A 63 0.55 -6.02 -9.04
N VAL A 64 -0.17 -5.58 -10.07
CA VAL A 64 -0.19 -6.24 -11.39
C VAL A 64 1.20 -6.21 -12.05
N GLY A 65 1.95 -5.12 -11.86
CA GLY A 65 3.35 -4.98 -12.26
C GLY A 65 4.29 -5.96 -11.56
N MET A 66 3.91 -6.48 -10.40
CA MET A 66 4.62 -7.55 -9.67
C MET A 66 4.12 -8.94 -10.06
N LEU A 67 2.80 -9.12 -10.21
CA LEU A 67 2.15 -10.43 -10.40
C LEU A 67 2.25 -10.98 -11.83
N ARG A 68 2.30 -10.13 -12.87
CA ARG A 68 2.39 -10.59 -14.27
C ARG A 68 3.75 -11.18 -14.61
N ARG A 69 3.81 -12.30 -15.34
CA ARG A 69 5.08 -12.98 -15.72
C ARG A 69 6.10 -12.04 -16.39
N ARG A 70 5.63 -11.09 -17.19
CA ARG A 70 6.41 -9.98 -17.77
C ARG A 70 6.09 -8.65 -17.10
N GLY A 71 5.89 -8.62 -15.78
CA GLY A 71 5.51 -7.43 -15.02
C GLY A 71 6.66 -6.43 -14.89
N SER A 72 6.37 -5.14 -14.86
CA SER A 72 7.38 -4.07 -14.88
C SER A 72 8.31 -4.07 -13.68
N LEU A 73 7.84 -4.57 -12.54
CA LEU A 73 8.59 -4.62 -11.28
C LEU A 73 9.37 -5.92 -11.07
N ARG A 74 9.36 -6.85 -12.04
CA ARG A 74 10.16 -8.09 -12.01
C ARG A 74 11.62 -7.91 -12.46
N GLY A 75 11.98 -6.73 -12.97
CA GLY A 75 13.35 -6.46 -13.42
C GLY A 75 14.37 -6.42 -12.26
N PRO A 76 15.64 -6.81 -12.51
CA PRO A 76 16.69 -6.71 -11.51
C PRO A 76 16.84 -5.25 -11.03
N GLY A 77 16.87 -5.04 -9.71
CA GLY A 77 16.93 -3.72 -9.06
C GLY A 77 15.57 -3.18 -8.58
N HIS A 78 14.52 -3.26 -9.40
CA HIS A 78 13.16 -2.80 -9.03
C HIS A 78 12.46 -3.79 -8.09
N ARG A 79 12.74 -5.08 -8.25
CA ARG A 79 12.10 -6.16 -7.49
C ARG A 79 12.22 -6.00 -5.97
N THR A 80 13.46 -5.95 -5.46
CA THR A 80 13.73 -5.90 -4.02
C THR A 80 13.15 -4.64 -3.40
N ARG A 81 13.30 -3.50 -4.08
CA ARG A 81 12.72 -2.23 -3.67
C ARG A 81 11.21 -2.31 -3.59
N ALA A 82 10.57 -2.87 -4.60
CA ALA A 82 9.12 -3.03 -4.64
C ALA A 82 8.60 -3.94 -3.52
N ILE A 83 9.32 -5.01 -3.16
CA ILE A 83 9.02 -5.84 -1.98
C ILE A 83 9.09 -5.02 -0.69
N ILE A 84 10.20 -4.30 -0.47
CA ILE A 84 10.41 -3.48 0.73
C ILE A 84 9.30 -2.42 0.87
N TRP A 85 9.02 -1.68 -0.20
CA TRP A 85 8.00 -0.63 -0.18
C TRP A 85 6.59 -1.17 0.04
N SER A 86 6.29 -2.37 -0.49
CA SER A 86 5.03 -3.07 -0.24
C SER A 86 4.86 -3.44 1.23
N TRP A 87 5.90 -3.96 1.86
CA TRP A 87 5.84 -4.28 3.29
C TRP A 87 5.74 -3.03 4.15
N LEU A 88 6.54 -1.99 3.87
CA LEU A 88 6.49 -0.73 4.63
C LEU A 88 5.11 -0.07 4.54
N THR A 89 4.52 0.00 3.35
CA THR A 89 3.20 0.60 3.20
C THR A 89 2.11 -0.22 3.89
N SER A 90 2.21 -1.55 3.80
CA SER A 90 1.22 -2.49 4.35
C SER A 90 1.26 -2.56 5.87
N ILE A 91 2.45 -2.58 6.47
CA ILE A 91 2.59 -2.55 7.93
C ILE A 91 2.14 -1.19 8.45
N GLY A 92 2.56 -0.10 7.80
CA GLY A 92 2.17 1.25 8.17
C GLY A 92 0.66 1.44 8.18
N VAL A 93 -0.05 1.04 7.11
CA VAL A 93 -1.51 1.21 7.03
C VAL A 93 -2.24 0.38 8.08
N LEU A 94 -1.76 -0.82 8.41
CA LEU A 94 -2.39 -1.66 9.43
C LEU A 94 -2.23 -1.05 10.83
N ILE A 95 -1.03 -0.55 11.14
CA ILE A 95 -0.78 0.14 12.41
C ILE A 95 -1.65 1.39 12.50
N VAL A 96 -1.70 2.20 11.45
CA VAL A 96 -2.59 3.38 11.41
C VAL A 96 -4.06 2.98 11.59
N GLY A 97 -4.54 1.96 10.88
CA GLY A 97 -5.92 1.49 11.03
C GLY A 97 -6.26 1.06 12.45
N LEU A 98 -5.30 0.49 13.17
CA LEU A 98 -5.46 0.04 14.56
C LEU A 98 -5.37 1.20 15.56
N THR A 99 -4.49 2.17 15.33
CA THR A 99 -4.13 3.18 16.34
C THR A 99 -4.67 4.58 16.04
N VAL A 100 -5.21 4.85 14.86
CA VAL A 100 -5.79 6.17 14.59
C VAL A 100 -6.97 6.40 15.52
N VAL A 101 -6.94 7.51 16.24
CA VAL A 101 -8.00 7.93 17.15
C VAL A 101 -9.13 8.52 16.30
N ASP A 102 -10.34 8.02 16.49
CA ASP A 102 -11.52 8.65 15.88
C ASP A 102 -11.85 9.93 16.65
N GLY A 103 -12.46 10.92 16.01
CA GLY A 103 -12.92 12.14 16.67
C GLY A 103 -14.44 12.13 16.81
N GLY A 104 -14.97 12.68 17.91
CA GLY A 104 -16.41 12.91 18.02
C GLY A 104 -16.94 13.21 19.42
N ASP A 105 -18.27 13.25 19.49
CA ASP A 105 -19.03 13.80 20.61
C ASP A 105 -19.33 12.77 21.71
N THR A 106 -18.98 11.51 21.49
CA THR A 106 -19.20 10.40 22.44
C THR A 106 -17.90 9.70 22.81
N SER A 107 -17.84 9.06 23.98
CA SER A 107 -16.65 8.37 24.49
C SER A 107 -16.13 7.24 23.58
N GLU A 108 -17.00 6.60 22.82
CA GLU A 108 -16.62 5.58 21.81
C GLU A 108 -16.05 6.23 20.54
N SER A 109 -16.62 7.37 20.12
CA SER A 109 -16.16 8.12 18.94
C SER A 109 -14.84 8.86 19.12
N VAL A 110 -14.27 8.86 20.33
CA VAL A 110 -12.93 9.39 20.63
C VAL A 110 -11.88 8.29 20.86
N ALA A 111 -12.19 7.03 20.54
CA ALA A 111 -11.29 5.90 20.78
C ALA A 111 -10.54 5.42 19.53
N SER A 112 -9.32 4.91 19.73
CA SER A 112 -8.63 4.06 18.74
C SER A 112 -9.08 2.60 18.87
N THR A 113 -8.88 1.78 17.83
CA THR A 113 -9.23 0.34 17.90
C THR A 113 -8.40 -0.35 18.98
N LEU A 114 -7.13 0.05 19.11
CA LEU A 114 -6.27 -0.37 20.21
C LEU A 114 -6.86 -0.01 21.59
N GLY A 115 -7.38 1.21 21.75
CA GLY A 115 -8.06 1.64 22.97
C GLY A 115 -9.26 0.77 23.33
N LEU A 116 -10.08 0.41 22.34
CA LEU A 116 -11.19 -0.53 22.54
C LEU A 116 -10.70 -1.92 22.98
N MET A 117 -9.67 -2.46 22.31
CA MET A 117 -9.13 -3.79 22.64
C MET A 117 -8.55 -3.85 24.05
N LEU A 118 -8.02 -2.74 24.55
CA LEU A 118 -7.47 -2.62 25.90
C LEU A 118 -8.51 -2.21 26.95
N GLY A 119 -9.78 -2.02 26.57
CA GLY A 119 -10.84 -1.56 27.46
C GLY A 119 -10.63 -0.14 28.00
N SER A 120 -9.82 0.67 27.31
CA SER A 120 -9.40 2.01 27.72
C SER A 120 -10.02 3.07 26.81
N THR A 121 -11.33 3.25 26.96
CA THR A 121 -12.15 4.17 26.16
C THR A 121 -12.43 5.48 26.91
N GLY A 122 -12.46 6.61 26.21
CA GLY A 122 -12.79 7.93 26.79
C GLY A 122 -11.90 9.05 26.26
N THR A 123 -12.40 10.29 26.33
CA THR A 123 -11.72 11.50 25.84
C THR A 123 -10.32 11.70 26.46
N ASP A 124 -10.17 11.40 27.75
CA ASP A 124 -8.93 11.67 28.51
C ASP A 124 -8.07 10.41 28.71
N SER A 125 -8.25 9.38 27.88
CA SER A 125 -7.48 8.15 27.99
C SER A 125 -6.03 8.36 27.53
N PRO A 126 -5.01 8.08 28.36
CA PRO A 126 -3.60 8.15 27.93
C PRO A 126 -3.28 7.14 26.81
N VAL A 127 -4.09 6.10 26.65
CA VAL A 127 -3.96 5.14 25.54
C VAL A 127 -4.29 5.82 24.21
N ASN A 128 -5.21 6.78 24.17
CA ASN A 128 -5.53 7.52 22.96
C ASN A 128 -4.38 8.44 22.54
N ASP A 129 -3.73 9.12 23.48
CA ASP A 129 -2.54 9.94 23.20
C ASP A 129 -1.40 9.11 22.60
N VAL A 130 -1.10 7.97 23.23
CA VAL A 130 -0.09 7.04 22.73
C VAL A 130 -0.48 6.49 21.35
N SER A 131 -1.76 6.15 21.16
CA SER A 131 -2.28 5.64 19.88
C SER A 131 -2.15 6.69 18.76
N ALA A 132 -2.42 7.96 19.05
CA ALA A 132 -2.26 9.07 18.11
C ALA A 132 -0.79 9.25 17.69
N VAL A 133 0.15 9.19 18.64
CA VAL A 133 1.59 9.26 18.34
C VAL A 133 2.02 8.07 17.47
N ILE A 134 1.59 6.85 17.82
CA ILE A 134 1.89 5.65 17.02
C ILE A 134 1.32 5.79 15.60
N ALA A 135 0.08 6.29 15.47
CA ALA A 135 -0.55 6.51 14.17
C ALA A 135 0.25 7.51 13.32
N MET A 136 0.70 8.61 13.92
CA MET A 136 1.50 9.63 13.23
C MET A 136 2.84 9.08 12.76
N VAL A 137 3.54 8.31 13.59
CA VAL A 137 4.80 7.67 13.22
C VAL A 137 4.59 6.61 12.14
N ALA A 138 3.52 5.82 12.23
CA ALA A 138 3.19 4.77 11.26
C ALA A 138 2.69 5.32 9.91
N ALA A 139 2.16 6.55 9.88
CA ALA A 139 1.78 7.22 8.65
C ALA A 139 3.00 7.48 7.74
N ILE A 140 4.20 7.66 8.30
CA ILE A 140 5.43 7.90 7.54
C ILE A 140 5.79 6.70 6.63
N PRO A 141 5.99 5.47 7.15
CA PRO A 141 6.24 4.31 6.30
C PRO A 141 5.03 3.93 5.44
N TRP A 142 3.80 4.21 5.89
CA TRP A 142 2.60 4.01 5.06
C TRP A 142 2.65 4.85 3.79
N LEU A 143 2.65 6.17 3.92
CA LEU A 143 2.59 7.11 2.81
C LEU A 143 3.89 7.13 2.01
N GLY A 144 5.04 7.04 2.70
CA GLY A 144 6.35 6.96 2.06
C GLY A 144 6.51 5.69 1.23
N GLY A 145 6.10 4.53 1.75
CA GLY A 145 6.11 3.27 1.02
C GLY A 145 5.15 3.28 -0.18
N LEU A 146 3.96 3.86 -0.02
CA LEU A 146 2.98 4.00 -1.11
C LEU A 146 3.53 4.87 -2.24
N LEU A 147 4.10 6.03 -1.91
CA LEU A 147 4.68 6.94 -2.88
C LEU A 147 5.89 6.31 -3.58
N ALA A 148 6.76 5.63 -2.83
CA ALA A 148 7.90 4.93 -3.40
C ALA A 148 7.47 3.81 -4.36
N LEU A 149 6.42 3.05 -4.03
CA LEU A 149 5.82 2.05 -4.92
C LEU A 149 5.29 2.67 -6.22
N LEU A 150 4.57 3.78 -6.11
CA LEU A 150 4.03 4.51 -7.25
C LEU A 150 5.17 4.99 -8.16
N VAL A 151 6.22 5.59 -7.59
CA VAL A 151 7.39 6.06 -8.33
C VAL A 151 8.11 4.91 -9.02
N GLU A 152 8.38 3.81 -8.32
CA GLU A 152 9.03 2.63 -8.90
C GLU A 152 8.20 2.03 -10.04
N TRP A 153 6.88 1.96 -9.88
CA TRP A 153 5.97 1.51 -10.91
C TRP A 153 6.03 2.44 -12.14
N MET A 154 5.92 3.76 -11.96
CA MET A 154 5.98 4.73 -13.07
C MET A 154 7.33 4.69 -13.79
N VAL A 155 8.45 4.64 -13.05
CA VAL A 155 9.80 4.56 -13.63
C VAL A 155 9.97 3.27 -14.44
N SER A 156 9.53 2.13 -13.88
CA SER A 156 9.62 0.84 -14.57
C SER A 156 8.76 0.78 -15.84
N LEU A 157 7.59 1.45 -15.82
CA LEU A 157 6.70 1.55 -16.97
C LEU A 157 7.27 2.46 -18.06
N ALA A 158 7.81 3.62 -17.68
CA ALA A 158 8.43 4.57 -18.60
C ALA A 158 9.63 3.96 -19.34
N ARG A 159 10.51 3.25 -18.63
CA ARG A 159 11.66 2.55 -19.23
C ARG A 159 11.23 1.54 -20.29
N ARG A 160 10.21 0.73 -19.99
CA ARG A 160 9.68 -0.25 -20.94
C ARG A 160 9.06 0.36 -22.20
N ARG A 161 8.40 1.52 -22.07
CA ARG A 161 7.86 2.24 -23.23
C ARG A 161 8.98 2.79 -24.11
N ALA A 162 10.09 3.23 -23.51
CA ALA A 162 11.24 3.72 -24.26
C ALA A 162 11.98 2.61 -25.03
N GLU A 163 12.02 1.40 -24.48
CA GLU A 163 12.65 0.22 -25.10
C GLU A 163 11.79 -0.45 -26.19
N ALA A 164 10.50 -0.14 -26.28
CA ALA A 164 9.64 -0.69 -27.31
C ALA A 164 10.10 -0.24 -28.71
N PRO A 165 10.35 -1.16 -29.66
CA PRO A 165 10.80 -0.80 -31.00
C PRO A 165 9.84 0.20 -31.64
N ARG A 166 10.34 1.36 -32.05
CA ARG A 166 9.58 2.28 -32.91
C ARG A 166 9.38 1.56 -34.25
N VAL A 167 8.20 0.99 -34.45
CA VAL A 167 7.83 0.39 -35.73
C VAL A 167 7.91 1.49 -36.78
N ALA A 168 8.84 1.36 -37.74
CA ALA A 168 8.92 2.28 -38.85
C ALA A 168 7.57 2.24 -39.62
N PRO A 169 7.02 3.39 -40.04
CA PRO A 169 5.78 3.39 -40.80
C PRO A 169 5.94 2.51 -42.06
N PRO A 170 4.90 1.76 -42.45
CA PRO A 170 4.98 0.88 -43.62
C PRO A 170 5.40 1.71 -44.82
N VAL A 171 6.50 1.30 -45.46
CA VAL A 171 6.96 1.92 -46.70
C VAL A 171 5.92 1.59 -47.76
N VAL A 172 5.02 2.54 -48.04
CA VAL A 172 4.09 2.43 -49.17
C VAL A 172 4.92 2.63 -50.43
N GLY A 173 5.46 1.53 -50.97
CA GLY A 173 6.09 1.53 -52.28
C GLY A 173 5.03 1.91 -53.32
N ARG A 174 5.21 3.05 -53.99
CA ARG A 174 4.50 3.35 -55.23
C ARG A 174 5.05 2.41 -56.30
N GLN A 175 4.22 1.45 -56.72
CA GLN A 175 4.38 0.75 -57.99
C GLN A 175 3.86 1.64 -59.12
#